data_AF-V8QPN0-F1
#
_entry.id   AF-V8QPN0-F1
#
_cell.length_a   1.000
_cell.length_b   1.000
_cell.length_c   1.000
_cell.angle_alpha   90.00
_cell.angle_beta   90.00
_cell.angle_gamma   90.00
#
_symmetry.space_group_name_H-M   'P 1'
#
loop_
_entity.id
_entity.type
_entity.pdbx_description
1 polymer ?
#
loop_
_entity_poly.entity_id
_entity_poly.type
_entity_poly.pdbx_seq_one_letter_code
_entity_poly.pdbx_strand_id
1 'polypeptide(L)' 'MIPVQTIEQLVLSHIRHQLPRHELDTQIKDRKRLNHLLDDIGHDCGVVIYGPINTGEDIVRFIRERRR' A
#
# COMPACT_ATOMS: atom_id res chain seq x y z
N MET A 1 -13.29 -15.39 -14.88
CA MET A 1 -11.91 -15.34 -14.36
C MET A 1 -11.86 -14.23 -13.33
N ILE A 2 -11.56 -14.53 -12.07
CA ILE A 2 -11.27 -13.47 -11.08
C ILE A 2 -9.89 -12.94 -11.46
N PRO A 3 -9.74 -11.66 -11.85
CA PRO A 3 -8.42 -11.12 -12.14
C PRO A 3 -7.61 -11.19 -10.84
N VAL A 4 -6.54 -11.99 -10.85
CA VAL A 4 -5.59 -12.02 -9.73
C VAL A 4 -4.81 -10.72 -9.80
N GLN A 5 -5.23 -9.72 -9.02
CA GLN A 5 -4.46 -8.49 -8.87
C GLN A 5 -3.22 -8.77 -8.04
N THR A 6 -2.07 -8.24 -8.46
CA THR A 6 -0.84 -8.32 -7.65
C THR A 6 -0.91 -7.32 -6.49
N ILE A 7 -0.16 -7.57 -5.41
CA ILE A 7 -0.07 -6.63 -4.27
C ILE A 7 0.39 -5.25 -4.76
N GLU A 8 1.34 -5.19 -5.70
CA GLU A 8 1.79 -3.92 -6.30
C GLU A 8 0.66 -3.17 -7.00
N GLN A 9 -0.18 -3.86 -7.78
CA GLN A 9 -1.33 -3.26 -8.44
C GLN A 9 -2.36 -2.74 -7.45
N LEU A 10 -2.63 -3.50 -6.38
CA LEU A 10 -3.58 -3.10 -5.34
C LEU A 10 -3.09 -1.85 -4.58
N VAL A 11 -1.82 -1.84 -4.17
CA VAL A 11 -1.19 -0.70 -3.48
C VAL A 11 -1.17 0.53 -4.40
N LEU A 12 -0.72 0.36 -5.65
CA LEU A 12 -0.66 1.46 -6.61
C LEU A 12 -2.06 2.03 -6.91
N SER A 13 -3.08 1.17 -6.97
CA SER A 13 -4.47 1.59 -7.15
C SER A 13 -4.95 2.45 -5.99
N HIS A 14 -4.71 2.03 -4.74
CA HIS A 14 -5.07 2.79 -3.54
C HIS A 14 -4.37 4.14 -3.49
N ILE A 15 -3.06 4.15 -3.78
CA ILE A 15 -2.27 5.38 -3.84
C ILE A 15 -2.83 6.31 -4.91
N ARG A 16 -3.05 5.84 -6.14
CA ARG A 16 -3.55 6.70 -7.23
C ARG A 16 -4.97 7.20 -7.02
N HIS A 17 -5.80 6.46 -6.28
CA HIS A 17 -7.15 6.89 -5.90
C HIS A 17 -7.12 8.08 -4.93
N GLN A 18 -6.25 8.06 -3.91
CA GLN A 18 -6.17 9.13 -2.91
C GLN A 18 -5.19 10.26 -3.31
N LEU A 19 -4.15 9.91 -4.05
CA LEU A 19 -3.01 10.74 -4.45
C LEU A 19 -2.76 10.58 -5.95
N PRO A 20 -3.53 11.29 -6.80
CA PRO A 20 -3.37 11.21 -8.24
C PRO A 20 -1.91 11.50 -8.65
N ARG A 21 -1.41 10.78 -9.66
CA ARG A 21 -0.03 10.88 -10.21
C ARG A 21 1.09 10.32 -9.31
N HIS A 22 0.80 9.78 -8.14
CA HIS A 22 1.82 9.15 -7.30
C HIS A 22 2.12 7.72 -7.77
N GLU A 23 3.36 7.30 -7.61
CA GLU A 23 3.87 5.97 -7.92
C GLU A 23 4.33 5.26 -6.63
N LEU A 24 4.77 4.01 -6.74
CA LEU A 24 5.14 3.21 -5.56
C LEU A 24 6.37 3.77 -4.83
N ASP A 25 7.31 4.36 -5.56
CA ASP A 25 8.55 4.96 -5.03
C ASP A 25 8.33 6.36 -4.43
N THR A 26 7.16 6.95 -4.66
CA THR A 26 6.85 8.30 -4.19
C THR A 26 6.77 8.34 -2.66
N GLN A 27 7.50 9.27 -2.04
CA GLN A 27 7.43 9.49 -0.60
C GLN A 27 6.11 10.16 -0.19
N ILE A 28 5.37 9.51 0.71
CA ILE A 28 4.12 9.99 1.30
C ILE A 28 4.43 10.58 2.68
N LYS A 29 4.71 11.89 2.72
CA LYS A 29 5.06 12.61 3.96
C LYS A 29 3.88 12.95 4.85
N ASP A 30 2.66 12.96 4.29
CA ASP A 30 1.43 13.20 5.05
C ASP A 30 1.08 11.94 5.87
N ARG A 31 1.37 11.98 7.16
CA ARG A 31 1.17 10.85 8.06
C ARG A 31 -0.30 10.44 8.20
N LYS A 32 -1.23 11.39 8.13
CA LYS A 32 -2.66 11.09 8.27
C LYS A 32 -3.16 10.35 7.04
N ARG A 33 -2.83 10.83 5.84
CA ARG A 33 -3.16 10.14 4.58
C ARG A 33 -2.49 8.78 4.47
N LEU A 34 -1.22 8.70 4.87
CA LEU A 34 -0.50 7.44 4.88
C LEU A 34 -1.17 6.42 5.80
N ASN A 35 -1.57 6.79 7.02
CA ASN A 35 -2.25 5.88 7.93
C ASN A 35 -3.56 5.33 7.32
N HIS A 36 -4.38 6.18 6.70
CA HIS A 36 -5.59 5.71 6.01
C HIS A 36 -5.28 4.74 4.86
N LEU A 37 -4.27 5.03 4.04
CA LEU A 37 -3.81 4.11 3.00
C LEU A 37 -3.36 2.76 3.57
N LEU A 38 -2.62 2.78 4.69
CA LEU A 38 -2.14 1.56 5.36
C LEU A 38 -3.29 0.71 5.90
N ASP A 39 -4.30 1.35 6.48
CA ASP A 39 -5.48 0.66 7.01
C ASP A 39 -6.30 0.01 5.88
N ASP A 40 -6.56 0.75 4.80
CA ASP A 40 -7.33 0.27 3.64
C ASP A 40 -6.61 -0.92 2.96
N ILE A 41 -5.33 -0.75 2.62
CA ILE A 41 -4.52 -1.80 1.98
C ILE A 41 -4.36 -3.01 2.90
N GLY A 42 -4.14 -2.76 4.19
CA GLY A 42 -4.02 -3.80 5.20
C GLY A 42 -5.28 -4.65 5.30
N HIS A 43 -6.45 -4.00 5.32
CA HIS A 43 -7.75 -4.67 5.30
C HIS A 43 -7.90 -5.59 4.09
N ASP A 44 -7.66 -5.07 2.88
CA ASP A 44 -7.77 -5.83 1.62
C ASP A 44 -6.77 -6.99 1.56
N CYS A 45 -5.59 -6.83 2.17
CA CYS A 45 -4.57 -7.86 2.19
C CYS A 45 -4.69 -8.84 3.37
N GLY A 46 -5.60 -8.60 4.32
CA GLY A 46 -5.75 -9.38 5.55
C GLY A 46 -4.57 -9.26 6.52
N VAL A 47 -3.88 -8.11 6.54
CA VAL A 47 -2.69 -7.87 7.38
C VAL A 47 -2.76 -6.49 8.05
N VAL A 48 -2.17 -6.37 9.24
CA VAL A 48 -2.01 -5.05 9.90
C VAL A 48 -0.64 -4.50 9.55
N ILE A 49 -0.59 -3.30 8.95
CA ILE A 49 0.64 -2.67 8.47
C ILE A 49 1.08 -1.58 9.44
N TYR A 50 2.28 -1.71 9.99
CA TYR A 50 2.87 -0.75 10.93
C TYR A 50 4.39 -0.68 10.76
N GLY A 51 4.97 0.46 11.16
CA GLY A 51 6.42 0.69 11.08
C GLY A 51 6.78 1.94 10.27
N PRO A 52 8.09 2.11 9.96
CA PRO A 52 8.61 3.24 9.20
C PRO A 52 8.31 3.09 7.70
N ILE A 53 7.02 3.06 7.36
CA ILE A 53 6.54 3.09 5.97
C ILE A 53 6.57 4.54 5.50
N ASN A 54 7.17 4.79 4.33
CA ASN A 54 7.16 6.11 3.69
C ASN A 54 6.77 6.05 2.21
N THR A 55 6.84 4.89 1.57
CA THR A 55 6.51 4.71 0.14
C THR A 55 5.53 3.56 -0.07
N GLY A 56 4.93 3.47 -1.26
CA GLY A 56 4.15 2.30 -1.67
C GLY A 56 5.00 1.03 -1.77
N GLU A 57 6.28 1.14 -2.14
CA GLU A 57 7.20 0.00 -2.15
C GLU A 57 7.45 -0.57 -0.75
N ASP A 58 7.56 0.28 0.27
CA ASP A 58 7.68 -0.17 1.65
C ASP A 58 6.46 -1.02 2.07
N ILE A 59 5.27 -0.61 1.63
CA ILE A 59 4.01 -1.34 1.88
C ILE A 59 4.05 -2.71 1.19
N VAL A 60 4.38 -2.73 -0.11
CA VAL A 60 4.48 -3.97 -0.89
C VAL A 60 5.47 -4.94 -0.25
N ARG A 61 6.65 -4.45 0.14
CA ARG A 61 7.69 -5.24 0.79
C ARG A 61 7.18 -5.83 2.11
N PHE A 62 6.58 -5.02 2.97
CA PHE A 62 6.03 -5.46 4.25
C PHE A 62 5.01 -6.60 4.09
N ILE A 63 4.07 -6.46 3.14
CA ILE A 63 3.02 -7.47 2.91
C ILE A 63 3.63 -8.77 2.38
N ARG A 64 4.58 -8.68 1.44
CA ARG A 64 5.26 -9.86 0.87
C ARG A 64 6.06 -10.63 1.91
N GLU A 65 6.74 -9.93 2.81
CA GLU A 65 7.49 -10.56 3.92
C GLU A 65 6.57 -11.29 4.90
N ARG A 66 5.35 -10.77 5.14
CA ARG A 66 4.36 -11.36 6.05
C ARG A 66 3.63 -12.60 5.52
N ARG A 67 3.59 -12.77 4.19
CA ARG A 67 2.92 -13.92 3.54
C ARG A 67 3.85 -15.10 3.26
N ARG A 68 5.15 -14.96 3.56
CA ARG A 68 6.13 -16.07 3.56
C ARG A 68 6.11 -16.79 4.90
#